data_AF-A0A7C7CHQ8-F1
#
_entry.id   AF-A0A7C7CHQ8-F1
#
_cell.length_a   1.000
_cell.length_b   1.000
_cell.length_c   1.000
_cell.angle_alpha   90.00
_cell.angle_beta   90.00
_cell.angle_gamma   90.00
#
_symmetry.space_group_name_H-M   'P 1'
#
loop_
_entity.id
_entity.type
_entity.pdbx_description
1 polymer ?
#
loop_
_entity_poly.entity_id
_entity_poly.type
_entity_poly.pdbx_seq_one_letter_code
_entity_poly.pdbx_strand_id
1 'polypeptide(L)'
;MVDMKCPFSTVQASGVCQCGQAREVIRRGGSEYDCTQSDYWPVCQSLVTHLNATALPVLGHVDDLTLTPKSVYDRVLLGGLQGLRQTVDPQDDALETSDIWPVIDNAKTRVGSFDSLPSADFLPAIQACKLRRRRPAK
;
A
#
# COMPACT_ATOMS: atom_id res chain seq x y z
N MET A 1 -20.32 -11.03 7.72
CA MET A 1 -20.04 -9.59 7.58
C MET A 1 -18.69 -9.51 6.90
N VAL A 2 -18.63 -9.00 5.68
CA VAL A 2 -17.34 -8.89 4.96
C VAL A 2 -16.49 -7.89 5.72
N ASP A 3 -15.29 -8.28 6.13
CA ASP A 3 -14.35 -7.39 6.78
C ASP A 3 -13.87 -6.38 5.74
N MET A 4 -14.41 -5.16 5.81
CA MET A 4 -14.11 -4.06 4.90
C MET A 4 -12.86 -3.27 5.35
N LYS A 5 -12.03 -3.84 6.23
CA LYS A 5 -10.77 -3.25 6.64
C LYS A 5 -9.92 -2.90 5.43
N CYS A 6 -9.48 -1.66 5.35
CA CYS A 6 -8.69 -1.16 4.24
C CYS A 6 -7.35 -1.92 4.16
N PRO A 7 -6.94 -2.42 2.98
CA PRO A 7 -5.66 -3.10 2.80
C PRO A 7 -4.44 -2.23 3.17
N PHE A 8 -4.61 -0.89 3.09
CA PHE A 8 -3.60 0.11 3.46
C PHE A 8 -3.76 0.62 4.90
N SER A 9 -4.60 -0.01 5.73
CA SER A 9 -4.90 0.47 7.09
C SER A 9 -3.65 0.66 7.94
N THR A 10 -2.62 -0.18 7.76
CA THR A 10 -1.40 -0.10 8.57
C THR A 10 -0.55 1.12 8.28
N VAL A 11 -0.51 1.55 7.02
CA VAL A 11 0.24 2.72 6.53
C VAL A 11 -0.57 4.01 6.60
N GLN A 12 -1.90 3.92 6.68
CA GLN A 12 -2.76 5.03 7.07
C GLN A 12 -2.61 5.34 8.57
N ALA A 13 -2.63 4.30 9.42
CA ALA A 13 -2.46 4.46 10.88
C ALA A 13 -1.07 4.97 11.29
N SER A 14 -0.07 4.91 10.39
CA SER A 14 1.24 5.55 10.62
C SER A 14 1.30 7.02 10.21
N GLY A 15 0.22 7.55 9.59
CA GLY A 15 0.14 8.92 9.10
C GLY A 15 0.92 9.20 7.81
N VAL A 16 1.40 8.16 7.12
CA VAL A 16 2.21 8.32 5.89
C VAL A 16 1.34 8.44 4.64
N CYS A 17 0.11 7.92 4.69
CA CYS A 17 -0.84 8.09 3.61
C CYS A 17 -2.27 8.24 4.13
N GLN A 18 -3.16 8.75 3.29
CA GLN A 18 -4.59 8.80 3.56
C GLN A 18 -5.38 8.27 2.36
N CYS A 19 -6.66 8.00 2.56
CA CYS A 19 -7.56 7.56 1.50
C CYS A 19 -8.89 8.28 1.66
N GLY A 20 -9.34 9.00 0.62
CA GLY A 20 -10.67 9.63 0.62
C GLY A 20 -11.82 8.63 0.68
N GLN A 21 -11.52 7.34 0.45
CA GLN A 21 -12.47 6.22 0.42
C GLN A 21 -12.32 5.28 1.62
N ALA A 22 -11.67 5.75 2.69
CA ALA A 22 -11.57 5.04 3.96
C ALA A 22 -11.93 5.98 5.12
N ARG A 23 -12.51 5.39 6.18
CA ARG A 23 -12.79 6.10 7.43
C ARG A 23 -11.99 5.48 8.56
N GLU A 24 -11.49 6.31 9.45
CA GLU A 24 -10.86 5.84 10.67
C GLU A 24 -11.90 5.19 11.59
N VAL A 25 -11.53 4.06 12.17
CA VAL A 25 -12.26 3.34 13.20
C VAL A 25 -11.30 3.02 14.34
N ILE A 26 -11.69 3.36 15.56
CA ILE A 26 -10.86 3.10 16.75
C ILE A 26 -11.17 1.71 17.28
N ARG A 27 -10.15 0.85 17.34
CA ARG A 27 -10.24 -0.50 17.91
C ARG A 27 -9.27 -0.64 19.08
N ARG A 28 -9.33 -1.78 19.78
CA ARG A 28 -8.48 -2.04 20.97
C ARG A 28 -6.97 -1.90 20.69
N GLY A 29 -6.53 -1.99 19.43
CA GLY A 29 -5.14 -1.83 18.99
C GLY A 29 -4.76 -0.42 18.50
N GLY A 30 -5.67 0.55 18.57
CA GLY A 30 -5.49 1.90 18.03
C GLY A 30 -6.31 2.16 16.77
N SER A 31 -5.88 3.15 15.99
CA SER A 31 -6.51 3.56 14.74
C SER A 31 -6.41 2.47 13.68
N GLU A 32 -7.56 2.06 13.15
CA GLU A 32 -7.70 1.25 11.95
C GLU A 32 -8.54 2.00 10.93
N TYR A 33 -8.58 1.53 9.69
CA TYR A 33 -9.32 2.18 8.62
C TYR A 33 -10.18 1.16 7.90
N ASP A 34 -11.47 1.46 7.78
CA ASP A 34 -12.43 0.66 7.02
C ASP A 34 -12.76 1.39 5.71
N CYS A 35 -12.81 0.65 4.60
CA CYS A 35 -13.21 1.21 3.32
C CYS A 35 -14.69 1.60 3.34
N THR A 36 -15.03 2.74 2.75
CA THR A 36 -16.40 3.28 2.68
C THR A 36 -17.14 2.85 1.41
N GLN A 37 -16.42 2.27 0.44
CA GLN A 37 -16.95 1.85 -0.85
C GLN A 37 -16.71 0.35 -1.07
N SER A 38 -17.79 -0.42 -1.24
CA SER A 38 -17.72 -1.87 -1.53
C SER A 38 -16.93 -2.20 -2.78
N ASP A 39 -16.99 -1.33 -3.78
CA ASP A 39 -16.45 -1.60 -5.11
C ASP A 39 -14.95 -1.30 -5.20
N TYR A 40 -14.42 -0.49 -4.27
CA TYR A 40 -13.02 -0.07 -4.25
C TYR A 40 -12.16 -0.98 -3.41
N TRP A 41 -12.72 -1.55 -2.34
CA TRP A 41 -12.02 -2.53 -1.51
C TRP A 41 -11.39 -3.69 -2.30
N PRO A 42 -12.11 -4.41 -3.18
CA PRO A 42 -11.53 -5.53 -3.92
C PRO A 42 -10.43 -5.07 -4.90
N VAL A 43 -10.50 -3.84 -5.40
CA VAL A 43 -9.46 -3.24 -6.23
C VAL A 43 -8.16 -3.08 -5.45
N CYS A 44 -8.24 -2.40 -4.31
CA CYS A 44 -7.09 -2.21 -3.43
C CYS A 44 -6.52 -3.56 -2.95
N GLN A 45 -7.38 -4.53 -2.63
CA GLN A 45 -6.97 -5.85 -2.19
C GLN A 45 -6.22 -6.62 -3.29
N SER A 46 -6.70 -6.55 -4.53
CA SER A 46 -6.02 -7.16 -5.68
C SER A 46 -4.62 -6.56 -5.90
N LEU A 47 -4.49 -5.23 -5.81
CA LEU A 47 -3.18 -4.58 -5.90
C LEU A 47 -2.22 -5.07 -4.80
N VAL A 48 -2.65 -5.05 -3.54
CA VAL A 48 -1.81 -5.48 -2.41
C VAL A 48 -1.38 -6.94 -2.56
N THR A 49 -2.29 -7.80 -3.00
CA THR A 49 -1.99 -9.21 -3.25
C THR A 49 -0.90 -9.36 -4.32
N HIS A 50 -1.03 -8.65 -5.44
CA HIS A 50 -0.03 -8.66 -6.51
C HIS A 50 1.34 -8.12 -6.05
N LEU A 51 1.33 -7.00 -5.33
CA LEU A 51 2.56 -6.40 -4.80
C LEU A 51 3.28 -7.35 -3.83
N ASN A 52 2.55 -7.97 -2.89
CA ASN A 52 3.14 -8.93 -1.94
C ASN A 52 3.71 -10.16 -2.66
N ALA A 53 2.94 -10.76 -3.57
CA ALA A 53 3.36 -11.94 -4.31
C ALA A 53 4.63 -11.68 -5.14
N THR A 54 4.78 -10.46 -5.66
CA THR A 54 5.93 -10.09 -6.49
C THR A 54 7.13 -9.62 -5.65
N ALA A 55 6.90 -8.80 -4.63
CA ALA A 55 7.96 -8.10 -3.92
C ALA A 55 8.53 -8.87 -2.74
N LEU A 56 7.72 -9.65 -2.00
CA LEU A 56 8.22 -10.36 -0.81
C LEU A 56 9.36 -11.34 -1.16
N PRO A 57 9.27 -12.18 -2.21
CA PRO A 57 10.37 -13.08 -2.58
C PRO A 57 11.64 -12.33 -2.96
N VAL A 58 11.51 -11.19 -3.65
CA VAL A 58 12.64 -10.32 -4.04
C VAL A 58 13.31 -9.70 -2.81
N LEU A 59 12.55 -9.44 -1.75
CA LEU A 59 13.06 -8.96 -0.46
C LEU A 59 13.57 -10.10 0.44
N GLY A 60 13.50 -11.36 0.01
CA GLY A 60 13.92 -12.52 0.79
C GLY A 60 12.91 -12.97 1.85
N HIS A 61 11.63 -12.64 1.66
CA HIS A 61 10.53 -12.94 2.58
C HIS A 61 9.44 -13.80 1.92
N VAL A 62 8.64 -14.45 2.75
CA VAL A 62 7.43 -15.19 2.34
C VAL A 62 6.18 -14.44 2.82
N ASP A 63 5.05 -14.64 2.16
CA ASP A 63 3.79 -14.05 2.64
C ASP A 63 3.25 -14.85 3.83
N ASP A 64 3.76 -14.55 5.01
CA ASP A 64 3.38 -15.16 6.28
C ASP A 64 3.46 -14.12 7.39
N LEU A 65 2.31 -13.80 8.00
CA LEU A 65 2.20 -12.79 9.06
C LEU A 65 2.93 -13.18 10.35
N THR A 66 3.31 -14.44 10.53
CA THR A 66 4.06 -14.93 11.70
C THR A 66 5.57 -14.86 11.51
N LEU A 67 6.05 -14.88 10.25
CA LEU A 67 7.47 -14.88 9.91
C LEU A 67 7.95 -13.53 9.38
N THR A 68 7.13 -12.86 8.58
CA THR A 68 7.50 -11.64 7.89
C THR A 68 7.18 -10.41 8.75
N PRO A 69 8.19 -9.58 9.08
CA PRO A 69 7.96 -8.39 9.88
C PRO A 69 6.96 -7.44 9.21
N LYS A 70 6.09 -6.82 10.02
CA LYS A 70 5.13 -5.80 9.54
C LYS A 70 5.79 -4.70 8.70
N SER A 71 7.01 -4.29 9.06
CA SER A 71 7.78 -3.28 8.33
C SER A 71 8.10 -3.69 6.88
N VAL A 72 8.18 -4.98 6.58
CA VAL A 72 8.36 -5.46 5.21
C VAL A 72 7.08 -5.22 4.41
N TYR A 73 5.92 -5.57 4.95
CA TYR A 73 4.63 -5.28 4.32
C TYR A 73 4.42 -3.77 4.12
N ASP A 74 4.68 -2.95 5.15
CA ASP A 74 4.56 -1.49 5.02
C ASP A 74 5.50 -0.93 3.92
N ARG A 75 6.70 -1.51 3.75
CA ARG A 75 7.64 -1.14 2.68
C ARG A 75 7.11 -1.53 1.30
N VAL A 76 6.50 -2.71 1.16
CA VAL A 76 5.85 -3.13 -0.09
C VAL A 76 4.71 -2.18 -0.43
N LEU A 77 3.87 -1.81 0.54
CA LEU A 77 2.74 -0.91 0.30
C LEU A 77 3.19 0.50 -0.11
N LEU A 78 4.07 1.12 0.68
CA LEU A 78 4.52 2.50 0.43
C LEU A 78 5.39 2.61 -0.81
N GLY A 79 6.34 1.69 -0.98
CA GLY A 79 7.17 1.64 -2.18
C GLY A 79 6.39 1.28 -3.44
N GLY A 80 5.34 0.44 -3.31
CA GLY A 80 4.44 0.13 -4.40
C GLY A 80 3.67 1.35 -4.87
N LEU A 81 3.08 2.12 -3.94
CA LEU A 81 2.41 3.39 -4.25
C LEU A 81 3.36 4.41 -4.89
N GLN A 82 4.59 4.51 -4.37
CA GLN A 82 5.63 5.37 -4.94
C GLN A 82 5.95 4.96 -6.38
N GLY A 83 6.19 3.66 -6.63
CA GLY A 83 6.47 3.14 -7.96
C GLY A 83 5.35 3.45 -8.95
N LEU A 84 4.09 3.22 -8.55
CA LEU A 84 2.93 3.56 -9.37
C LEU A 84 2.89 5.03 -9.76
N ARG A 85 3.17 5.95 -8.83
CA ARG A 85 3.26 7.39 -9.15
C ARG A 85 4.43 7.70 -10.08
N GLN A 86 5.57 7.05 -9.90
CA GLN A 86 6.75 7.19 -10.77
C GLN A 86 6.49 6.77 -12.22
N THR A 87 5.49 5.91 -12.45
CA THR A 87 5.09 5.58 -13.82
C THR A 87 4.38 6.73 -14.56
N VAL A 88 3.90 7.74 -13.82
CA VAL A 88 3.23 8.94 -14.34
C VAL A 88 4.17 10.13 -14.27
N ASP A 89 4.86 10.31 -13.14
CA ASP A 89 5.88 11.33 -12.92
C ASP A 89 7.18 10.65 -12.44
N PRO A 90 8.14 10.38 -13.34
CA PRO A 90 9.39 9.70 -12.99
C PRO A 90 10.25 10.44 -11.94
N GLN A 91 9.97 11.71 -11.64
CA GLN A 91 10.66 12.48 -10.62
C GLN A 91 9.94 12.45 -9.25
N ASP A 92 8.77 11.82 -9.13
CA ASP A 92 8.08 11.67 -7.85
C ASP A 92 8.89 10.76 -6.92
N ASP A 93 9.49 11.36 -5.89
CA ASP A 93 10.22 10.68 -4.82
C ASP A 93 9.50 10.78 -3.47
N ALA A 94 8.25 11.26 -3.46
CA ALA A 94 7.50 11.45 -2.25
C ALA A 94 7.24 10.09 -1.57
N LEU A 95 7.56 9.98 -0.29
CA LEU A 95 7.19 8.80 0.49
C LEU A 95 5.72 8.86 0.94
N GLU A 96 5.21 10.07 1.15
CA GLU A 96 3.85 10.31 1.63
C GLU A 96 2.86 10.35 0.47
N THR A 97 1.63 9.90 0.70
CA THR A 97 0.56 9.90 -0.32
C THR A 97 -0.69 10.50 0.27
N SER A 98 -1.03 11.73 -0.13
CA SER A 98 -2.17 12.47 0.42
C SER A 98 -3.51 11.76 0.19
N ASP A 99 -3.72 11.16 -0.98
CA ASP A 99 -4.84 10.24 -1.23
C ASP A 99 -4.36 9.08 -2.11
N ILE A 100 -4.48 7.86 -1.60
CA ILE A 100 -4.05 6.66 -2.32
C ILE A 100 -5.03 6.26 -3.42
N TRP A 101 -6.32 6.61 -3.33
CA TRP A 101 -7.31 6.10 -4.28
C TRP A 101 -7.04 6.54 -5.73
N PRO A 102 -6.76 7.83 -6.03
CA PRO A 102 -6.44 8.26 -7.39
C PRO A 102 -5.22 7.55 -7.99
N VAL A 103 -4.23 7.21 -7.17
CA VAL A 103 -3.02 6.47 -7.63
C VAL A 103 -3.40 5.06 -8.08
N ILE A 104 -4.21 4.37 -7.28
CA ILE A 104 -4.65 3.00 -7.54
C ILE A 104 -5.60 2.95 -8.74
N ASP A 105 -6.55 3.88 -8.82
CA ASP A 105 -7.52 3.97 -9.90
C ASP A 105 -6.86 4.28 -11.26
N ASN A 106 -5.87 5.19 -11.27
CA ASN A 106 -5.07 5.48 -12.45
C ASN A 106 -4.29 4.23 -12.91
N ALA A 107 -3.60 3.56 -11.98
CA ALA A 107 -2.87 2.34 -12.29
C ALA A 107 -3.79 1.26 -12.87
N LYS A 108 -4.94 1.01 -12.22
CA LYS A 108 -5.94 0.06 -12.70
C LYS A 108 -6.45 0.41 -14.10
N THR A 109 -6.74 1.68 -14.36
CA THR A 109 -7.19 2.15 -15.67
C THR A 109 -6.15 1.90 -16.76
N ARG A 110 -4.86 2.08 -16.44
CA ARG A 110 -3.75 1.87 -17.38
C ARG A 110 -3.50 0.41 -17.72
N VAL A 111 -3.54 -0.49 -16.73
CA VAL A 111 -3.18 -1.91 -16.94
C VAL A 111 -4.39 -2.85 -17.07
N GLY A 112 -5.59 -2.39 -16.74
CA GLY A 112 -6.83 -3.18 -16.69
C GLY A 112 -6.89 -4.15 -15.50
N SER A 113 -5.86 -4.99 -15.35
CA SER A 113 -5.67 -5.92 -14.23
C SER A 113 -4.29 -5.75 -13.59
N PHE A 114 -4.22 -5.81 -12.26
CA PHE A 114 -2.96 -5.72 -11.54
C PHE A 114 -2.04 -6.93 -11.77
N ASP A 115 -2.58 -8.09 -12.15
CA ASP A 115 -1.74 -9.24 -12.53
C ASP A 115 -0.84 -8.94 -13.75
N SER A 116 -1.24 -7.97 -14.57
CA SER A 116 -0.49 -7.48 -15.73
C SER A 116 0.45 -6.31 -15.39
N LEU A 117 0.48 -5.84 -14.14
CA LEU A 117 1.32 -4.73 -13.73
C LEU A 117 2.81 -5.15 -13.76
N PRO A 118 3.65 -4.53 -14.62
CA PRO A 118 5.04 -4.91 -14.76
C PRO A 118 5.80 -4.69 -13.46
N SER A 119 6.58 -5.69 -13.04
CA SER A 119 7.35 -5.59 -11.80
C SER A 119 8.40 -4.46 -11.84
N ALA A 120 8.89 -4.10 -13.03
CA ALA A 120 9.78 -2.97 -13.26
C ALA A 120 9.16 -1.61 -12.86
N ASP A 121 7.83 -1.50 -12.86
CA ASP A 121 7.11 -0.26 -12.54
C ASP A 121 7.10 0.03 -11.03
N PHE A 122 7.37 -0.96 -10.17
CA PHE A 122 7.26 -0.77 -8.71
C PHE A 122 8.38 -1.41 -7.87
N LEU A 123 9.02 -2.48 -8.33
CA LEU A 123 10.08 -3.14 -7.55
C LEU A 123 11.26 -2.22 -7.20
N PRO A 124 11.78 -1.37 -8.11
CA PRO A 124 12.88 -0.46 -7.77
C PRO A 124 12.51 0.49 -6.62
N ALA A 125 11.28 1.04 -6.64
CA ALA A 125 10.78 1.91 -5.58
C ALA A 125 10.61 1.15 -4.26
N ILE A 126 10.08 -0.08 -4.27
CA ILE A 126 10.00 -0.92 -3.06
C ILE A 126 11.39 -1.21 -2.48
N GLN A 127 12.36 -1.55 -3.32
CA GLN A 127 13.74 -1.80 -2.89
C GLN A 127 14.43 -0.53 -2.38
N ALA A 128 14.12 0.65 -2.93
CA ALA A 128 14.66 1.92 -2.45
C ALA A 128 13.92 2.46 -1.21
N CYS A 129 12.68 2.03 -0.95
CA CYS A 129 11.81 2.57 0.07
C CYS A 129 12.41 2.43 1.49
N LYS A 130 12.66 3.57 2.13
CA LYS A 130 13.13 3.68 3.51
C LYS A 130 11.98 4.11 4.40
N LEU A 131 11.48 3.20 5.23
CA LEU A 131 10.44 3.53 6.19
C LEU A 131 10.93 4.60 7.17
N ARG A 132 10.11 5.64 7.35
CA ARG A 132 10.36 6.68 8.34
C ARG A 132 10.33 6.04 9.73
N ARG A 133 11.39 6.24 10.52
CA ARG A 133 11.37 5.83 11.93
C ARG A 133 10.27 6.64 12.63
N ARG A 134 9.37 5.97 13.38
CA ARG A 134 8.40 6.65 14.24
C ARG A 134 9.16 7.63 15.14
N ARG A 135 8.83 8.92 15.06
CA ARG A 135 9.25 9.86 16.12
C ARG A 135 8.50 9.43 17.39
N PRO A 136 9.17 9.34 18.55
CA PRO A 136 8.45 9.12 19.80
C PRO A 136 7.40 10.23 19.94
N ALA A 137 6.17 9.84 20.30
CA ALA A 137 5.11 10.80 20.61
C ALA A 137 5.64 11.75 21.69
N LYS A 138 5.47 13.06 21.45
CA LYS A 138 5.88 14.10 22.37
C LYS A 138 4.73 14.42 23.33
#